data_AF-A0A1G6W8T8-F1
#
_entry.id   AF-A0A1G6W8T8-F1
#
_cell.length_a   1.000
_cell.length_b   1.000
_cell.length_c   1.000
_cell.angle_alpha   90.00
_cell.angle_beta   90.00
_cell.angle_gamma   90.00
#
_symmetry.space_group_name_H-M   'P 1'
#
loop_
_entity.id
_entity.type
_entity.pdbx_description
1 polymer ?
#
loop_
_entity_poly.entity_id
_entity_poly.type
_entity_poly.pdbx_seq_one_letter_code
_entity_poly.pdbx_strand_id
1 'polypeptide(L)'
;MELARLTASGRMTLPKAIRKAAGLRGGETLTFAVEGDRVIVRKATPDDETWREALSATLSEWTSPEDATRRGLEHGLQQGLQQGLKEGGQAVMLRLAWNLLDLGVLTDEQIARATELTLEEVRALRAAQ
;
A
#
# COMPACT_ATOMS: atom_id res chain seq x y z
N MET A 1 -13.70 34.45 36.82
CA MET A 1 -14.68 34.32 35.71
C MET A 1 -14.50 35.51 34.79
N GLU A 2 -14.61 35.32 33.49
CA GLU A 2 -14.45 36.37 32.46
C GLU A 2 -15.63 36.27 31.50
N LEU A 3 -16.10 37.41 30.99
CA LEU A 3 -17.18 37.45 30.01
C LEU A 3 -16.61 37.35 28.60
N ALA A 4 -17.24 36.54 27.76
CA ALA A 4 -16.94 36.45 26.33
C ALA A 4 -18.24 36.52 25.53
N ARG A 5 -18.20 37.19 24.38
CA ARG A 5 -19.35 37.28 23.48
C ARG A 5 -19.31 36.13 22.47
N LEU A 6 -20.42 35.40 22.38
CA LEU A 6 -20.67 34.44 21.30
C LEU A 6 -21.21 35.19 20.08
N THR A 7 -20.58 34.99 18.92
CA THR A 7 -21.10 35.53 17.65
C THR A 7 -22.28 34.70 17.15
N ALA A 8 -23.06 35.24 16.21
CA ALA A 8 -24.10 34.47 15.53
C ALA A 8 -23.57 33.22 14.80
N SER A 9 -22.30 33.25 14.37
CA SER A 9 -21.59 32.11 13.78
C SER A 9 -21.06 31.10 14.80
N GLY A 10 -21.39 31.24 16.09
CA GLY A 10 -20.96 30.31 17.14
C GLY A 10 -19.49 30.44 17.53
N ARG A 11 -18.79 31.49 17.09
CA ARG A 11 -17.39 31.74 17.47
C ARG A 11 -17.37 32.56 18.76
N MET A 12 -16.50 32.18 19.68
CA MET A 12 -16.11 33.03 20.80
C MET A 12 -14.60 33.05 20.93
N THR A 13 -14.05 34.13 21.48
CA THR A 13 -12.65 34.17 21.86
C THR A 13 -12.53 33.71 23.30
N LEU A 14 -11.70 32.70 23.57
CA LEU A 14 -11.38 32.31 24.93
C LEU A 14 -10.48 33.37 25.58
N PRO A 15 -10.93 34.08 26.63
CA PRO A 15 -10.16 35.17 27.24
C PRO A 15 -8.76 34.73 27.67
N LYS A 16 -7.78 35.62 27.52
CA LYS A 16 -6.35 35.30 27.75
C LYS A 16 -6.10 34.76 29.16
N ALA A 17 -6.79 35.30 30.16
CA ALA A 17 -6.69 34.85 31.56
C ALA A 17 -7.15 33.39 31.72
N ILE A 18 -8.30 33.04 31.12
CA ILE A 18 -8.85 31.67 31.14
C ILE A 18 -7.93 30.71 30.37
N ARG A 19 -7.48 31.11 29.19
CA ARG A 19 -6.53 30.31 28.37
C ARG A 19 -5.25 29.97 29.15
N LYS A 20 -4.68 30.95 29.86
CA LYS A 20 -3.47 30.76 30.68
C LYS A 20 -3.74 29.88 31.89
N ALA A 21 -4.85 30.11 32.60
CA ALA A 21 -5.22 29.33 33.78
C ALA A 21 -5.50 27.85 33.44
N ALA A 22 -6.15 27.58 32.31
CA ALA A 22 -6.39 26.23 31.81
C ALA A 22 -5.16 25.60 31.09
N GLY A 23 -4.04 26.33 31.02
CA GLY A 23 -2.80 25.84 30.39
C GLY A 23 -2.90 25.57 28.89
N LEU A 24 -3.84 26.23 28.19
CA LEU A 24 -4.13 25.98 26.78
C LEU A 24 -3.16 26.70 25.84
N ARG A 25 -2.75 26.03 24.76
CA ARG A 25 -1.84 26.55 23.73
C ARG A 25 -2.48 26.52 22.34
N GLY A 26 -1.98 27.36 21.43
CA GLY A 26 -2.43 27.34 20.04
C GLY A 26 -2.12 26.00 19.38
N GLY A 27 -3.09 25.44 18.67
CA GLY A 27 -2.97 24.12 18.03
C GLY A 27 -3.43 22.94 18.90
N GLU A 28 -3.84 23.17 20.15
CA GLU A 28 -4.43 22.11 20.98
C GLU A 28 -5.91 21.86 20.63
N THR A 29 -6.30 20.58 20.60
CA THR A 29 -7.70 20.16 20.42
C THR A 29 -8.40 20.14 21.78
N LEU A 30 -9.64 20.63 21.81
CA LEU A 30 -10.45 20.72 23.02
C LEU A 30 -11.71 19.86 22.89
N THR A 31 -12.11 19.24 23.99
CA THR A 31 -13.37 18.50 24.12
C THR A 31 -14.38 19.38 24.87
N PHE A 32 -15.62 19.41 24.36
CA PHE A 32 -16.74 20.13 24.97
C PHE A 32 -17.73 19.13 25.56
N ALA A 33 -18.22 19.41 26.77
CA ALA A 33 -19.30 18.69 27.42
C ALA A 33 -20.33 19.67 27.97
N VAL A 34 -21.58 19.23 28.14
CA VAL A 34 -22.67 20.02 28.71
C VAL A 34 -23.15 19.36 29.99
N GLU A 35 -23.14 20.10 31.09
CA GLU A 35 -23.70 19.69 32.38
C GLU A 35 -24.74 20.73 32.80
N GLY A 36 -26.02 20.41 32.60
CA GLY A 36 -27.13 21.32 32.87
C GLY A 36 -27.03 22.60 32.02
N ASP A 37 -26.81 23.74 32.67
CA ASP A 37 -26.65 25.06 32.04
C ASP A 37 -25.18 25.43 31.78
N ARG A 38 -24.24 24.52 32.02
CA ARG A 38 -22.79 24.78 31.93
C ARG A 38 -22.17 24.04 30.76
N VAL A 39 -21.27 24.73 30.07
CA VAL A 39 -20.37 24.12 29.09
C VAL A 39 -19.00 23.93 29.74
N ILE A 40 -18.52 22.69 29.75
CA ILE A 40 -17.21 22.31 30.24
C ILE A 40 -16.29 22.14 29.02
N VAL A 41 -15.15 22.82 29.05
CA VAL A 41 -14.13 22.73 28.01
C VAL A 41 -12.84 22.23 28.63
N ARG A 42 -12.29 21.14 28.10
CA ARG A 42 -11.01 20.58 28.56
C ARG A 42 -10.13 20.20 27.38
N LYS A 43 -8.84 19.95 27.65
CA LYS A 43 -7.94 19.38 26.64
C LYS A 43 -8.44 17.99 26.24
N ALA A 44 -8.41 17.72 24.94
CA ALA A 44 -8.59 16.38 24.46
C ALA A 44 -7.39 15.52 24.90
N THR A 45 -7.66 14.37 25.47
CA THR A 45 -6.66 13.38 25.87
C THR A 45 -6.75 12.14 24.98
N PRO A 46 -5.67 11.35 24.83
CA PRO A 46 -5.68 10.12 24.03
C PRO A 46 -6.78 9.12 24.43
N ASP A 47 -7.21 9.14 25.69
CA ASP A 47 -8.27 8.29 26.22
C ASP A 47 -9.69 8.75 25.83
N ASP A 48 -9.82 9.93 25.22
CA ASP A 48 -11.12 10.40 24.74
C ASP A 48 -11.53 9.67 23.46
N GLU A 49 -12.69 9.01 23.48
CA GLU A 49 -13.27 8.38 22.28
C GLU A 49 -13.34 9.38 21.11
N THR A 50 -13.74 10.62 21.37
CA THR A 50 -13.80 11.69 20.35
C THR A 50 -12.41 12.04 19.76
N TRP A 51 -11.34 11.94 20.54
CA TRP A 51 -9.97 12.12 20.04
C TRP A 51 -9.55 10.93 19.16
N ARG A 52 -9.89 9.71 19.59
CA ARG A 52 -9.62 8.48 18.85
C ARG A 52 -10.37 8.45 17.52
N GLU A 53 -11.63 8.87 17.51
CA GLU A 53 -12.45 9.01 16.30
C GLU A 53 -11.85 10.05 15.34
N ALA A 54 -11.48 11.24 15.84
CA ALA A 54 -10.87 12.29 15.03
C ALA A 54 -9.51 11.87 14.44
N LEU A 55 -8.70 11.15 15.23
CA LEU A 55 -7.42 10.61 14.78
C LEU A 55 -7.59 9.48 13.75
N SER A 56 -8.55 8.58 13.98
CA SER A 56 -8.89 7.48 13.06
C SER A 56 -9.34 8.01 11.70
N ALA A 57 -10.21 9.04 11.68
CA ALA A 57 -10.63 9.68 10.44
C ALA A 57 -9.43 10.24 9.67
N THR A 58 -8.49 10.91 10.34
CA THR A 58 -7.29 11.47 9.71
C THR A 58 -6.35 10.38 9.17
N LEU A 59 -6.18 9.27 9.89
CA LEU A 59 -5.31 8.17 9.46
C LEU A 59 -5.92 7.34 8.32
N SER A 60 -7.25 7.26 8.25
CA SER A 60 -7.94 6.52 7.19
C SER A 60 -7.70 7.09 5.79
N GLU A 61 -7.44 8.41 5.68
CA GLU A 61 -7.04 9.08 4.43
C GLU A 61 -5.68 8.56 3.89
N TRP A 62 -4.83 7.98 4.73
CA TRP A 62 -3.52 7.43 4.34
C TRP A 62 -3.59 5.96 3.90
N THR A 63 -4.73 5.31 4.08
CA THR A 63 -5.02 3.95 3.60
C THR A 63 -6.18 3.97 2.61
N SER A 64 -6.07 4.79 1.56
CA SER A 64 -7.08 4.76 0.49
C SER A 64 -7.10 3.36 -0.16
N PRO A 65 -8.29 2.75 -0.33
CA PRO A 65 -8.45 1.50 -1.08
C PRO A 65 -7.85 1.55 -2.50
N GLU A 66 -7.76 2.75 -3.06
CA GLU A 66 -7.18 3.00 -4.39
C GLU A 66 -5.67 2.69 -4.40
N ASP A 67 -4.94 2.98 -3.32
CA ASP A 67 -3.52 2.71 -3.21
C ASP A 67 -3.23 1.21 -3.09
N ALA A 68 -4.07 0.48 -2.34
CA ALA A 68 -3.97 -0.97 -2.25
C ALA A 68 -4.27 -1.64 -3.61
N THR A 69 -5.30 -1.16 -4.30
CA THR A 69 -5.69 -1.66 -5.63
C THR A 69 -4.58 -1.41 -6.66
N ARG A 70 -4.02 -0.19 -6.68
CA ARG A 70 -2.92 0.19 -7.57
C ARG A 70 -1.68 -0.67 -7.36
N ARG A 71 -1.25 -0.87 -6.12
CA ARG A 71 -0.12 -1.77 -5.79
C ARG A 71 -0.39 -3.21 -6.22
N GLY A 72 -1.62 -3.69 -6.02
CA GLY A 72 -2.03 -5.04 -6.46
C GLY A 72 -1.96 -5.21 -7.97
N LEU A 73 -2.47 -4.23 -8.73
CA LEU A 73 -2.43 -4.23 -10.19
C LEU A 73 -1.00 -4.16 -10.74
N GLU A 74 -0.17 -3.26 -10.19
CA GLU A 74 1.24 -3.13 -10.57
C GLU A 74 2.00 -4.45 -10.33
N HIS A 75 1.81 -5.06 -9.16
CA HIS A 75 2.46 -6.31 -8.81
C HIS A 75 2.00 -7.45 -9.74
N GLY A 76 0.70 -7.57 -10.00
CA GLY A 76 0.14 -8.59 -10.90
C GLY A 76 0.63 -8.44 -12.34
N LEU A 77 0.66 -7.22 -12.87
CA LEU A 77 1.17 -6.95 -14.23
C LEU A 77 2.66 -7.28 -14.34
N GLN A 78 3.46 -6.88 -13.35
CA GLN A 78 4.89 -7.14 -13.34
C GLN A 78 5.19 -8.65 -13.30
N GLN A 79 4.47 -9.41 -12.47
CA GLN A 79 4.61 -10.87 -12.41
C GLN A 79 4.21 -11.52 -13.74
N GLY A 80 3.05 -11.15 -14.29
CA GLY A 80 2.57 -11.71 -15.56
C GLY A 80 3.51 -11.44 -16.73
N LEU A 81 4.07 -10.23 -16.83
CA LEU A 81 5.04 -9.89 -17.88
C LEU A 81 6.33 -10.70 -17.76
N GLN A 82 6.90 -10.80 -16.55
CA GLN A 82 8.11 -11.58 -16.33
C GLN A 82 7.89 -13.06 -16.64
N GLN A 83 6.76 -13.62 -16.21
CA GLN A 83 6.42 -15.01 -16.46
C GLN A 83 6.26 -15.26 -17.97
N GLY A 84 5.50 -14.42 -18.67
CA GLY A 84 5.31 -14.56 -20.12
C GLY A 84 6.61 -14.45 -20.92
N LEU A 85 7.54 -13.56 -20.52
CA LEU A 85 8.86 -13.46 -21.17
C LEU A 85 9.71 -14.72 -20.95
N LYS A 86 9.72 -15.26 -19.72
CA LYS A 86 10.45 -16.49 -19.40
C LYS A 86 9.87 -17.69 -20.14
N GLU A 87 8.56 -17.89 -20.04
CA GLU A 87 7.86 -19.00 -20.68
C GLU A 87 7.98 -18.93 -22.20
N GLY A 88 7.84 -17.73 -22.79
CA GLY A 88 8.03 -17.52 -24.22
C GLY A 88 9.45 -17.83 -24.68
N GLY A 89 10.46 -17.36 -23.94
CA GLY A 89 11.87 -17.67 -24.22
C GLY A 89 12.16 -19.17 -24.14
N GLN A 90 11.70 -19.83 -23.07
CA GLN A 90 11.84 -21.28 -22.92
C GLN A 90 11.13 -22.06 -24.03
N ALA A 91 9.91 -21.66 -24.39
CA ALA A 91 9.15 -22.28 -25.47
C ALA A 91 9.87 -22.18 -26.83
N VAL A 92 10.52 -21.05 -27.10
CA VAL A 92 11.35 -20.86 -28.31
C VAL A 92 12.56 -21.81 -28.28
N MET A 93 13.26 -21.92 -27.15
CA MET A 93 14.43 -22.80 -27.04
C MET A 93 14.07 -24.28 -27.15
N LEU A 94 12.94 -24.69 -26.55
CA LEU A 94 12.41 -26.05 -26.70
C LEU A 94 12.04 -26.34 -28.16
N ARG A 95 11.37 -25.40 -28.84
CA ARG A 95 11.03 -25.54 -30.27
C ARG A 95 12.28 -25.67 -31.13
N LEU A 96 13.29 -24.84 -30.87
CA LEU A 96 14.56 -24.89 -31.58
C LEU A 96 15.26 -26.23 -31.36
N ALA A 97 15.30 -26.73 -30.11
CA ALA A 97 15.88 -28.03 -29.79
C ALA A 97 15.21 -29.16 -30.57
N TRP A 98 13.88 -29.18 -30.62
CA TRP A 98 13.12 -30.14 -31.44
C TRP A 98 13.53 -30.11 -32.91
N ASN A 99 13.59 -28.92 -33.51
CA ASN A 99 14.00 -28.78 -34.91
C ASN A 99 15.44 -29.27 -35.15
N LEU A 100 16.36 -28.99 -34.23
CA LEU A 100 17.76 -29.43 -34.35
C LEU A 100 17.92 -30.94 -34.16
N LEU A 101 17.12 -31.55 -33.27
CA LEU A 101 17.07 -33.00 -33.08
C LEU A 101 16.54 -33.70 -34.33
N ASP A 102 15.46 -33.17 -34.93
CA ASP A 102 14.85 -33.71 -36.14
C ASP A 102 15.80 -33.70 -37.35
N LEU A 103 16.67 -32.68 -37.44
CA LEU A 103 17.70 -32.62 -38.48
C LEU A 103 18.76 -33.72 -38.35
N GLY A 104 18.96 -34.30 -37.16
CA GLY A 104 19.84 -35.46 -36.94
C GLY A 104 21.35 -35.23 -37.17
N VAL A 105 21.79 -33.98 -37.38
CA VAL A 105 23.18 -33.62 -37.72
C VAL A 105 24.02 -33.14 -36.53
N LEU A 106 23.40 -32.84 -35.39
CA LEU A 106 24.06 -32.30 -34.19
C LEU A 106 24.04 -33.30 -33.04
N THR A 107 25.09 -33.28 -32.21
CA THR A 107 25.10 -34.05 -30.95
C THR A 107 24.26 -33.36 -29.88
N ASP A 108 23.86 -34.11 -28.84
CA ASP A 108 23.05 -33.57 -27.74
C ASP A 108 23.79 -32.42 -27.02
N GLU A 109 25.11 -32.51 -26.91
CA GLU A 109 25.97 -31.46 -26.34
C GLU A 109 25.98 -30.19 -27.19
N GLN A 110 25.94 -30.33 -28.52
CA GLN A 110 25.90 -29.18 -29.43
C GLN A 110 24.53 -28.49 -29.42
N ILE A 111 23.46 -29.28 -29.34
CA ILE A 111 22.08 -28.77 -29.24
C ILE A 111 21.90 -28.03 -27.92
N ALA A 112 22.31 -28.62 -26.80
CA ALA A 112 22.27 -28.00 -25.48
C ALA A 112 22.97 -26.63 -25.48
N ARG A 113 24.14 -26.54 -26.12
CA ARG A 113 24.89 -25.29 -26.23
C ARG A 113 24.17 -24.24 -27.09
N ALA A 114 23.46 -24.64 -28.14
CA ALA A 114 22.78 -23.72 -29.05
C ALA A 114 21.43 -23.22 -28.53
N THR A 115 20.74 -24.02 -27.71
CA THR A 115 19.41 -23.71 -27.17
C THR A 115 19.43 -23.25 -25.73
N GLU A 116 20.62 -23.17 -25.12
CA GLU A 116 20.82 -22.87 -23.69
C GLU A 116 20.09 -23.86 -22.75
N LEU A 117 19.70 -25.03 -23.27
CA LEU A 117 19.18 -26.13 -22.48
C LEU A 117 20.34 -26.93 -21.88
N THR A 118 20.05 -27.66 -20.80
CA THR A 118 20.98 -28.63 -20.24
C THR A 118 21.08 -29.88 -21.12
N LEU A 119 22.20 -30.58 -21.03
CA LEU A 119 22.39 -31.85 -21.72
C LEU A 119 21.34 -32.90 -21.32
N GLU A 120 20.92 -32.90 -20.05
CA GLU A 120 19.88 -33.79 -19.57
C GLU A 120 18.51 -33.48 -20.19
N GLU A 121 18.15 -32.20 -20.31
CA GLU A 121 16.91 -31.77 -20.97
C GLU A 121 16.89 -32.18 -22.45
N VAL A 122 17.99 -32.01 -23.17
CA VAL A 122 18.08 -32.43 -24.58
C VAL A 122 18.00 -33.94 -24.73
N ARG A 123 18.66 -34.71 -23.87
CA ARG A 123 18.57 -36.18 -23.86
C ARG A 123 17.16 -36.66 -23.52
N ALA A 124 16.50 -36.01 -22.57
CA ALA A 124 15.10 -36.30 -22.22
C ALA A 124 14.16 -36.00 -23.39
N LEU A 125 14.37 -34.87 -24.11
CA LEU A 125 13.62 -34.53 -25.31
C LEU A 125 13.79 -35.57 -26.41
N ARG A 126 15.04 -36.03 -26.66
CA ARG A 126 15.33 -37.09 -27.63
C ARG A 126 14.70 -38.43 -27.24
N ALA A 127 14.67 -38.78 -25.96
CA ALA A 127 14.04 -40.00 -25.48
C ALA A 127 12.50 -39.96 -25.51
N ALA A 128 11.91 -38.76 -25.58
CA ALA A 128 10.47 -38.55 -25.69
C ALA A 128 9.97 -38.47 -27.15
N GLN A 129 10.87 -38.58 -28.13
CA GLN A 129 10.59 -38.61 -29.57
C GLN A 129 10.31 -40.04 -30.05
#